data_AF-A0A966Y7K6-F1
#
_entry.id   AF-A0A966Y7K6-F1
#
_cell.length_a   1.000
_cell.length_b   1.000
_cell.length_c   1.000
_cell.angle_alpha   90.00
_cell.angle_beta   90.00
_cell.angle_gamma   90.00
#
_symmetry.space_group_name_H-M   'P 1'
#
loop_
_entity.id
_entity.type
_entity.pdbx_description
1 polymer ?
#
loop_
_entity_poly.entity_id
_entity_poly.type
_entity_poly.pdbx_seq_one_letter_code
_entity_poly.pdbx_strand_id
1 'polypeptide(L)'
;MINHKVKVYPSKIPLPKKKQLAWKIAEIASDNAKLDKDAVEMVINRIIDNASVAIASLNRRPVISSREMALKHSRKNGATLFGVSNKLRFDCEWAAWSNGTAVRELDFHDT
;
A
#
# COMPACT_ATOMS: atom_id res chain seq x y z
N MET A 1 7.07 8.93 23.81
CA MET A 1 7.50 7.78 22.98
C MET A 1 7.37 6.50 23.81
N ILE A 2 6.57 5.54 23.36
CA ILE A 2 6.41 4.25 24.05
C ILE A 2 7.51 3.32 23.55
N ASN A 3 8.36 2.84 24.45
CA ASN A 3 9.43 1.90 24.10
C ASN A 3 8.95 0.46 24.31
N HIS A 4 8.91 -0.33 23.23
CA HIS A 4 8.57 -1.74 23.30
C HIS A 4 9.83 -2.60 23.23
N LYS A 5 10.10 -3.40 24.27
CA LYS A 5 11.13 -4.45 24.19
C LYS A 5 10.58 -5.63 23.38
N VAL A 6 11.20 -5.89 22.23
CA VAL A 6 10.84 -7.01 21.33
C VAL A 6 11.93 -8.08 21.41
N LYS A 7 11.52 -9.34 21.47
CA LYS A 7 12.42 -10.49 21.38
C LYS A 7 11.72 -11.66 20.72
N VAL A 8 12.49 -12.60 20.20
CA VAL A 8 11.96 -13.88 19.71
C VAL A 8 11.49 -14.75 20.88
N TYR A 9 10.47 -15.57 20.64
CA TYR A 9 9.94 -16.54 21.60
C TYR A 9 9.90 -17.92 20.93
N PRO A 10 10.39 -18.98 21.60
CA PRO A 10 10.17 -20.35 21.14
C PRO A 10 8.67 -20.66 21.01
N SER A 11 8.27 -21.36 19.95
CA SER A 11 6.86 -21.70 19.67
C SER A 11 6.19 -22.48 20.81
N LYS A 12 6.96 -23.28 21.57
CA LYS A 12 6.48 -24.02 22.75
C LYS A 12 6.07 -23.14 23.93
N ILE A 13 6.46 -21.87 23.94
CA ILE A 13 6.15 -20.93 25.03
C ILE A 13 4.96 -20.06 24.59
N PRO A 14 3.79 -20.19 25.23
CA PRO A 14 2.65 -19.36 24.88
C PRO A 14 2.91 -17.89 25.26
N LEU A 15 2.92 -17.01 24.25
CA LEU A 15 3.02 -15.56 24.43
C LEU A 15 1.62 -14.95 24.40
N PRO A 16 1.17 -14.27 25.48
CA PRO A 16 -0.11 -13.56 25.46
C PRO A 16 -0.22 -12.62 24.27
N LYS A 17 -1.38 -12.60 23.59
CA LYS A 17 -1.60 -11.81 22.35
C LYS A 17 -1.14 -10.36 22.49
N LYS A 18 -1.50 -9.69 23.60
CA LYS A 18 -1.10 -8.31 23.90
C LYS A 18 0.42 -8.06 23.98
N LYS A 19 1.21 -9.12 24.18
CA LYS A 19 2.68 -9.02 24.22
C LYS A 19 3.33 -9.28 22.86
N GLN A 20 2.58 -9.74 21.86
CA GLN A 20 3.08 -9.99 20.51
C GLN A 20 3.35 -8.68 19.77
N LEU A 21 4.36 -8.65 18.90
CA LEU A 21 4.65 -7.48 18.07
C LEU A 21 3.47 -7.13 17.16
N ALA A 22 2.82 -8.14 16.57
CA ALA A 22 1.64 -7.94 15.73
C ALA A 22 0.50 -7.21 16.45
N TRP A 23 0.28 -7.50 17.74
CA TRP A 23 -0.72 -6.79 18.54
C TRP A 23 -0.35 -5.32 18.72
N LYS A 24 0.92 -5.03 19.03
CA LYS A 24 1.39 -3.65 19.21
C LYS A 24 1.31 -2.83 17.91
N ILE A 25 1.60 -3.45 16.76
CA ILE A 25 1.41 -2.83 15.44
C ILE A 25 -0.08 -2.55 15.20
N ALA A 26 -0.96 -3.50 15.51
CA ALA A 26 -2.40 -3.31 15.38
C ALA A 26 -2.95 -2.22 16.30
N GLU A 27 -2.42 -2.09 17.52
CA GLU A 27 -2.76 -0.99 18.44
C GLU A 27 -2.40 0.36 17.81
N ILE A 28 -1.20 0.51 17.25
CA ILE A 28 -0.78 1.76 16.59
C ILE A 28 -1.61 2.02 15.33
N ALA A 29 -1.87 0.99 14.51
CA ALA A 29 -2.62 1.13 13.26
C ALA A 29 -4.10 1.50 13.46
N SER A 30 -4.64 1.25 14.65
CA SER A 30 -6.02 1.60 15.03
C SER A 30 -6.12 2.75 16.03
N ASP A 31 -4.99 3.36 16.38
CA ASP A 31 -4.94 4.53 17.26
C ASP A 31 -5.63 5.73 16.58
N ASN A 32 -6.38 6.52 17.36
CA ASN A 32 -7.07 7.73 16.91
C ASN A 32 -6.34 9.02 17.34
N ALA A 33 -5.02 8.95 17.51
CA ALA A 33 -4.16 10.09 17.80
C ALA A 33 -4.30 11.16 16.70
N LYS A 34 -4.13 12.42 17.12
CA LYS A 34 -4.14 13.53 16.17
C LYS A 34 -2.99 13.37 15.18
N LEU A 35 -3.28 13.61 13.90
CA LEU A 35 -2.28 13.58 12.84
C LEU A 35 -1.28 14.72 13.03
N ASP A 36 -0.02 14.40 12.83
CA ASP A 36 1.07 15.37 12.76
C ASP A 36 1.01 16.16 11.44
N LYS A 37 1.10 17.49 11.52
CA LYS A 37 0.88 18.36 10.35
C LYS A 37 1.99 18.22 9.30
N ASP A 38 3.23 18.12 9.76
CA ASP A 38 4.39 18.00 8.88
C ASP A 38 4.38 16.63 8.17
N ALA A 39 3.98 15.57 8.88
CA ALA A 39 3.76 14.25 8.30
C ALA A 39 2.64 14.26 7.23
N VAL A 40 1.53 14.95 7.48
CA VAL A 40 0.43 15.09 6.51
C VAL A 40 0.92 15.80 5.24
N GLU A 41 1.65 16.90 5.38
CA GLU A 41 2.22 17.64 4.25
C GLU A 41 3.15 16.75 3.41
N MET A 42 4.03 15.97 4.05
CA MET A 42 4.92 15.05 3.35
C MET A 42 4.18 13.87 2.70
N VAL A 43 3.11 13.35 3.30
CA VAL A 43 2.29 12.29 2.68
C VAL A 43 1.61 12.80 1.41
N ILE A 44 1.16 14.05 1.37
CA ILE A 44 0.60 14.66 0.15
C ILE A 44 1.63 14.64 -0.98
N ASN A 45 2.87 15.08 -0.70
CA ASN A 45 3.97 15.05 -1.68
C ASN A 45 4.23 13.62 -2.19
N ARG A 46 4.25 12.62 -1.30
CA ARG A 46 4.45 11.21 -1.66
C ARG A 46 3.35 10.64 -2.55
N ILE A 47 2.10 11.05 -2.33
CA ILE A 47 0.98 10.61 -3.19
C ILE A 47 1.13 11.18 -4.61
N ILE A 48 1.51 12.46 -4.71
CA ILE A 48 1.71 13.13 -6.01
C ILE A 48 2.89 12.52 -6.76
N ASP A 49 4.00 12.27 -6.06
CA ASP A 49 5.20 11.66 -6.61
C ASP A 49 4.93 10.24 -7.14
N ASN A 50 4.34 9.37 -6.32
CA ASN A 50 4.01 8.01 -6.73
C ASN A 50 3.02 7.96 -7.90
N ALA A 51 2.04 8.87 -7.95
CA ALA A 51 1.15 8.99 -9.11
C ALA A 51 1.93 9.38 -10.37
N SER A 52 2.88 10.31 -10.26
CA SER A 52 3.73 10.75 -11.38
C SER A 52 4.61 9.61 -11.91
N VAL A 53 5.24 8.85 -11.01
CA VAL A 53 6.07 7.68 -11.37
C VAL A 53 5.22 6.60 -12.04
N ALA A 54 4.02 6.32 -11.53
CA ALA A 54 3.10 5.36 -12.14
C ALA A 54 2.67 5.75 -13.57
N ILE A 55 2.49 7.05 -13.83
CA ILE A 55 2.19 7.54 -15.18
C ILE A 55 3.43 7.45 -16.09
N ALA A 56 4.63 7.75 -15.59
CA ALA A 56 5.87 7.63 -16.35
C ALA A 56 6.14 6.17 -16.78
N SER A 57 5.76 5.19 -15.96
CA SER A 57 5.97 3.77 -16.23
C SER A 57 4.83 3.10 -17.01
N LEU A 58 3.76 3.83 -17.35
CA LEU A 58 2.47 3.25 -17.76
C LEU A 58 2.52 2.31 -18.97
N ASN A 59 3.51 2.53 -19.86
CA ASN A 59 3.73 1.77 -21.09
C ASN A 59 4.89 0.78 -21.00
N ARG A 60 5.43 0.55 -19.80
CA ARG A 60 6.44 -0.47 -19.54
C ARG A 60 5.80 -1.84 -19.59
N ARG A 61 6.51 -2.83 -20.15
CA ARG A 61 5.97 -4.17 -20.38
C ARG A 61 5.39 -4.82 -19.11
N PRO A 62 6.05 -4.78 -17.93
CA PRO A 62 5.48 -5.36 -16.71
C PRO A 62 4.17 -4.69 -16.29
N VAL A 63 4.10 -3.35 -16.39
CA VAL A 63 2.93 -2.54 -16.05
C VAL A 63 1.76 -2.81 -17.00
N ILE A 64 2.03 -2.95 -18.31
CA ILE A 64 1.01 -3.37 -19.28
C ILE A 64 0.49 -4.76 -18.92
N SER A 65 1.39 -5.72 -18.65
CA SER A 65 0.99 -7.09 -18.31
C SER A 65 0.14 -7.15 -17.04
N SER A 66 0.53 -6.45 -15.97
CA SER A 66 -0.27 -6.41 -14.74
C SER A 66 -1.63 -5.75 -14.94
N ARG A 67 -1.69 -4.70 -15.77
CA ARG A 67 -2.94 -4.02 -16.14
C ARG A 67 -3.89 -4.95 -16.90
N GLU A 68 -3.40 -5.66 -17.92
CA GLU A 68 -4.23 -6.59 -18.69
C GLU A 68 -4.81 -7.72 -17.82
N MET A 69 -4.04 -8.20 -16.83
CA MET A 69 -4.55 -9.16 -15.85
C MET A 69 -5.64 -8.52 -14.98
N ALA A 70 -5.41 -7.34 -14.41
CA ALA A 70 -6.40 -6.65 -13.57
C ALA A 70 -7.70 -6.31 -14.31
N LEU A 71 -7.64 -6.04 -15.63
CA LEU A 71 -8.83 -5.79 -16.47
C LEU A 71 -9.81 -6.97 -16.51
N LYS A 72 -9.36 -8.20 -16.20
CA LYS A 72 -10.23 -9.39 -16.13
C LYS A 72 -11.00 -9.53 -14.80
N HIS A 73 -10.74 -8.66 -13.83
CA HIS A 73 -11.33 -8.72 -12.49
C HIS A 73 -12.22 -7.50 -12.21
N SER A 74 -13.24 -7.25 -13.03
CA SER A 74 -14.16 -6.12 -12.85
C SER A 74 -15.05 -6.29 -11.61
N ARG A 75 -15.24 -5.23 -10.83
CA ARG A 75 -16.03 -5.26 -9.58
C ARG A 75 -16.82 -3.97 -9.39
N LYS A 76 -18.15 -4.06 -9.15
CA LYS A 76 -19.03 -2.88 -8.98
C LYS A 76 -18.56 -1.93 -7.87
N ASN A 77 -18.12 -2.48 -6.74
CA ASN A 77 -17.60 -1.74 -5.58
C ASN A 77 -16.08 -1.95 -5.45
N GLY A 78 -15.37 -1.76 -6.56
CA GLY A 78 -13.93 -1.98 -6.67
C GLY A 78 -13.08 -0.73 -6.50
N ALA A 79 -11.82 -0.83 -6.93
CA ALA A 79 -10.85 0.24 -6.99
C ALA A 79 -10.52 0.64 -8.45
N THR A 80 -9.88 1.80 -8.62
CA THR A 80 -9.42 2.34 -9.90
C THR A 80 -8.04 1.83 -10.28
N LEU A 81 -7.72 1.89 -11.57
CA LEU A 81 -6.44 1.48 -12.12
C LEU A 81 -5.80 2.62 -12.94
N PHE A 82 -4.51 2.86 -12.75
CA PHE A 82 -3.78 3.86 -13.53
C PHE A 82 -3.81 3.55 -15.04
N GLY A 83 -4.02 4.59 -15.85
CA GLY A 83 -4.16 4.47 -17.31
C GLY A 83 -5.48 3.85 -17.80
N VAL A 84 -6.45 3.64 -16.91
CA VAL A 84 -7.80 3.17 -17.27
C VAL A 84 -8.84 4.20 -16.83
N SER A 85 -9.96 4.25 -17.55
CA SER A 85 -11.08 5.14 -17.19
C SER A 85 -11.50 4.95 -15.73
N ASN A 86 -11.58 6.06 -14.99
CA ASN A 86 -12.07 6.11 -13.62
C ASN A 86 -13.58 5.87 -13.49
N LYS A 87 -14.27 5.51 -14.58
CA LYS A 87 -15.66 5.00 -14.55
C LYS A 87 -15.70 3.48 -14.36
N LEU A 88 -14.58 2.80 -14.62
CA LEU A 88 -14.42 1.36 -14.41
C LEU A 88 -13.86 1.07 -13.02
N ARG A 89 -14.20 -0.09 -12.48
CA ARG A 89 -13.82 -0.54 -11.13
C ARG A 89 -13.42 -2.00 -11.18
N PHE A 90 -12.39 -2.35 -10.42
CA PHE A 90 -11.76 -3.67 -10.42
C PHE A 90 -11.59 -4.18 -8.99
N ASP A 91 -11.40 -5.48 -8.80
CA ASP A 91 -11.10 -6.03 -7.48
C ASP A 91 -9.90 -5.32 -6.83
N CYS A 92 -10.04 -4.99 -5.56
CA CYS A 92 -9.08 -4.13 -4.86
C CYS A 92 -7.67 -4.73 -4.83
N GLU A 93 -7.56 -6.06 -4.71
CA GLU A 93 -6.29 -6.78 -4.74
C GLU A 93 -5.58 -6.63 -6.09
N TRP A 94 -6.30 -6.82 -7.19
CA TRP A 94 -5.77 -6.69 -8.55
C TRP A 94 -5.40 -5.25 -8.89
N ALA A 95 -6.22 -4.30 -8.47
CA ALA A 95 -5.94 -2.88 -8.64
C ALA A 95 -4.70 -2.46 -7.83
N ALA A 96 -4.59 -2.89 -6.57
CA ALA A 96 -3.45 -2.58 -5.71
C ALA A 96 -2.14 -3.16 -6.28
N TRP A 97 -2.15 -4.42 -6.69
CA TRP A 97 -0.99 -5.06 -7.30
C TRP A 97 -0.54 -4.37 -8.59
N SER A 98 -1.47 -4.08 -9.49
CA SER A 98 -1.13 -3.48 -10.78
C SER A 98 -0.73 -2.01 -10.66
N ASN A 99 -1.40 -1.22 -9.81
CA ASN A 99 -0.96 0.15 -9.51
C ASN A 99 0.40 0.18 -8.81
N GLY A 100 0.66 -0.74 -7.86
CA GLY A 100 1.96 -0.86 -7.20
C GLY A 100 3.09 -1.25 -8.17
N THR A 101 2.79 -2.12 -9.14
CA THR A 101 3.72 -2.45 -10.23
C THR A 101 4.10 -1.19 -11.02
N ALA A 102 3.12 -0.33 -11.33
CA ALA A 102 3.39 0.94 -12.02
C ALA A 102 4.29 1.88 -11.19
N VAL A 103 4.03 2.04 -9.90
CA VAL A 103 4.84 2.91 -9.03
C VAL A 103 6.29 2.42 -8.94
N ARG A 104 6.52 1.11 -8.86
CA ARG A 104 7.87 0.56 -8.61
C ARG A 104 8.72 0.34 -9.86
N GLU A 105 8.11 0.20 -11.04
CA GLU A 105 8.77 -0.26 -12.27
C GLU A 105 10.03 0.53 -12.66
N LEU A 106 10.04 1.85 -12.48
CA LEU A 106 11.18 2.69 -12.87
C LEU A 106 12.19 2.91 -11.75
N ASP A 107 11.88 2.47 -10.52
CA ASP A 107 12.67 2.76 -9.33
C ASP A 107 12.85 4.26 -9.04
N PHE A 108 11.86 5.08 -9.42
CA PHE A 108 11.85 6.54 -9.20
C PHE A 108 10.99 7.00 -8.03
N HIS A 109 10.26 6.08 -7.38
CA HIS A 109 9.53 6.35 -6.15
C HIS A 109 10.46 6.75 -4.99
N ASP A 110 9.87 7.30 -3.94
CA ASP A 110 10.59 7.71 -2.73
C ASP A 110 11.44 6.59 -2.10
N THR A 111 12.55 6.97 -1.46
CA THR A 111 13.48 6.08 -0.73
C THR A 111 13.63 6.52 0.72
#